data_AF-A0A9D0CEG6-F1
#
_entry.id   AF-A0A9D0CEG6-F1
#
_cell.length_a   1.000
_cell.length_b   1.000
_cell.length_c   1.000
_cell.angle_alpha   90.00
_cell.angle_beta   90.00
_cell.angle_gamma   90.00
#
_symmetry.space_group_name_H-M   'P 1'
#
loop_
_entity.id
_entity.type
_entity.pdbx_description
1 polymer ?
#
loop_
_entity_poly.entity_id
_entity_poly.type
_entity_poly.pdbx_seq_one_letter_code
_entity_poly.pdbx_strand_id
1 'polypeptide(L)'
;MNKIIATLTLVFALILSNQAQEKTKIDGVAAVVGDKIVLYSEIKATKQQIEQEQEDKKEVSECAILEKILTDKLLAHHAVIDSLTIEEGTINAEVERKINYFEKQLGSQEKMLEFFGFNNLADMKKELVNVEKEASLKRKMQAKITENVDVTPEEVSRYFNSLKKEGNLPEFGTEVVIGQIVVDAQNDKKEEEKIIKKLE
;
A
#
# COMPACT_ATOMS: atom_id res chain seq x y z
N MET A 1 19.97 -11.75 -68.09
CA MET A 1 19.14 -10.97 -67.13
C MET A 1 18.69 -11.79 -65.92
N ASN A 2 18.10 -12.97 -66.08
CA ASN A 2 17.59 -13.76 -64.93
C ASN A 2 18.64 -14.17 -63.88
N LYS A 3 19.91 -14.39 -64.27
CA LYS A 3 20.98 -14.72 -63.31
C LYS A 3 21.36 -13.56 -62.40
N ILE A 4 21.30 -12.32 -62.90
CA ILE A 4 21.62 -11.10 -62.12
C ILE A 4 20.51 -10.81 -61.11
N ILE A 5 19.25 -11.03 -61.52
CA ILE A 5 18.08 -10.87 -60.65
C ILE A 5 18.13 -11.90 -59.51
N ALA A 6 18.48 -13.16 -59.81
CA ALA A 6 18.59 -14.23 -58.80
C ALA A 6 19.72 -14.00 -57.79
N THR A 7 20.85 -13.42 -58.21
CA THR A 7 21.94 -13.06 -57.29
C THR A 7 21.59 -11.86 -56.43
N LEU A 8 20.81 -10.90 -56.95
CA LEU A 8 20.40 -9.71 -56.20
C LEU A 8 19.35 -10.04 -55.12
N THR A 9 18.44 -10.97 -55.40
CA THR A 9 17.48 -11.46 -54.39
C THR A 9 18.13 -12.31 -53.31
N LEU A 10 19.18 -13.09 -53.63
CA LEU A 10 19.93 -13.86 -52.63
C LEU A 10 20.74 -12.95 -51.69
N VAL A 11 21.33 -11.87 -52.20
CA VAL A 11 22.03 -10.87 -51.38
C VAL A 11 21.06 -10.10 -50.49
N PHE A 12 19.86 -9.77 -50.99
CA PHE A 12 18.82 -9.11 -50.18
C PHE A 12 18.29 -10.00 -49.05
N ALA A 13 18.17 -11.32 -49.26
CA ALA A 13 17.77 -12.26 -48.22
C ALA A 13 18.82 -12.42 -47.09
N LEU A 14 20.11 -12.30 -47.41
CA LEU A 14 21.19 -12.35 -46.41
C LEU A 14 21.24 -11.09 -45.51
N ILE A 15 20.75 -9.96 -45.99
CA ILE A 15 20.72 -8.70 -45.22
C ILE A 15 19.57 -8.72 -44.19
N LEU A 16 18.48 -9.44 -44.45
CA LEU A 16 17.33 -9.55 -43.52
C LEU A 16 17.60 -10.47 -42.31
N SER A 17 18.59 -11.36 -42.39
CA SER A 17 18.92 -12.30 -41.31
C SER A 17 19.75 -11.70 -40.16
N ASN A 18 20.12 -10.41 -40.25
CA ASN A 18 20.96 -9.71 -39.25
C ASN A 18 20.17 -8.75 -38.34
N GLN A 19 18.85 -8.91 -38.23
CA GLN A 19 18.09 -8.37 -37.10
C GLN A 19 18.42 -9.24 -35.87
N ALA A 20 19.61 -9.06 -35.32
CA ALA A 20 19.96 -9.59 -34.01
C ALA A 20 18.90 -9.10 -33.02
N GLN A 21 18.24 -10.02 -32.31
CA GLN A 21 17.33 -9.68 -31.22
C GLN A 21 18.04 -8.71 -30.27
N GLU A 22 17.59 -7.45 -30.24
CA GLU A 22 18.00 -6.53 -29.18
C GLU A 22 17.63 -7.21 -27.86
N LYS A 23 18.66 -7.55 -27.07
CA LYS A 23 18.47 -8.18 -25.77
C LYS A 23 17.75 -7.18 -24.87
N THR A 24 16.44 -7.35 -24.72
CA THR A 24 15.65 -6.51 -23.83
C THR A 24 15.95 -6.91 -22.38
N LYS A 25 16.43 -5.95 -21.58
CA LYS A 25 16.60 -6.17 -20.14
C LYS A 25 15.20 -6.29 -19.52
N ILE A 26 14.84 -7.50 -19.08
CA ILE A 26 13.53 -7.78 -18.49
C ILE A 26 13.41 -7.08 -17.14
N ASP A 27 14.27 -7.43 -16.19
CA ASP A 27 14.42 -6.74 -14.91
C ASP A 27 15.86 -6.87 -14.42
N GLY A 28 16.31 -5.92 -13.61
CA GLY A 28 17.65 -5.91 -13.05
C GLY A 28 17.62 -5.75 -11.54
N VAL A 29 18.61 -6.34 -10.87
CA VAL A 29 18.89 -6.06 -9.47
C VAL A 29 19.49 -4.66 -9.37
N ALA A 30 18.83 -3.78 -8.64
CA ALA A 30 19.31 -2.43 -8.35
C ALA A 30 20.28 -2.44 -7.15
N ALA A 31 19.98 -3.25 -6.12
CA ALA A 31 20.81 -3.38 -4.92
C ALA A 31 20.52 -4.69 -4.17
N VAL A 32 21.41 -5.04 -3.23
CA VAL A 32 21.28 -6.21 -2.35
C VAL A 32 21.58 -5.78 -0.91
N VAL A 33 20.72 -6.18 0.03
CA VAL A 33 20.84 -5.90 1.47
C VAL A 33 20.72 -7.21 2.23
N GLY A 34 21.85 -7.77 2.68
CA GLY A 34 21.87 -9.08 3.32
C GLY A 34 21.36 -10.17 2.38
N ASP A 35 20.25 -10.82 2.75
CA ASP A 35 19.55 -11.83 1.96
C ASP A 35 18.43 -11.27 1.07
N LYS A 36 18.17 -9.95 1.10
CA LYS A 36 17.11 -9.29 0.34
C LYS A 36 17.66 -8.61 -0.91
N ILE A 37 16.93 -8.73 -2.02
CA ILE A 37 17.22 -8.04 -3.28
C ILE A 37 16.24 -6.89 -3.50
N VAL A 38 16.71 -5.83 -4.15
CA VAL A 38 15.90 -4.71 -4.66
C VAL A 38 15.89 -4.79 -6.17
N LEU A 39 14.69 -4.84 -6.77
CA LEU A 39 14.53 -4.87 -8.22
C LEU A 39 14.30 -3.48 -8.79
N TYR A 40 14.70 -3.26 -10.04
CA TYR A 40 14.44 -1.98 -10.72
C TYR A 40 12.93 -1.78 -10.96
N SER A 41 12.21 -2.87 -11.22
CA SER A 41 10.74 -2.87 -11.31
C SER A 41 10.07 -2.38 -10.03
N GLU A 42 10.58 -2.76 -8.85
CA GLU A 42 10.08 -2.34 -7.53
C GLU A 42 10.17 -0.82 -7.34
N ILE A 43 11.30 -0.22 -7.75
CA ILE A 43 11.51 1.24 -7.67
C ILE A 43 10.52 1.96 -8.59
N LYS A 44 10.36 1.49 -9.82
CA LYS A 44 9.42 2.07 -10.81
C LYS A 44 7.97 1.93 -10.38
N ALA A 45 7.58 0.76 -9.87
CA ALA A 45 6.22 0.52 -9.38
C ALA A 45 5.90 1.42 -8.18
N THR A 46 6.86 1.57 -7.25
CA THR A 46 6.70 2.47 -6.09
C THR A 46 6.59 3.93 -6.53
N LYS A 47 7.40 4.36 -7.51
CA LYS A 47 7.31 5.71 -8.08
C LYS A 47 5.95 5.97 -8.69
N GLN A 48 5.48 5.05 -9.53
CA GLN A 48 4.17 5.13 -10.17
C GLN A 48 3.03 5.19 -9.14
N GLN A 49 3.11 4.43 -8.06
CA GLN A 49 2.12 4.48 -6.98
C GLN A 49 2.09 5.86 -6.31
N ILE A 50 3.26 6.41 -5.95
CA ILE A 50 3.35 7.72 -5.30
C ILE A 50 2.80 8.83 -6.23
N GLU A 51 3.10 8.76 -7.52
CA GLU A 51 2.59 9.71 -8.52
C GLU A 51 1.07 9.62 -8.72
N GLN A 52 0.47 8.46 -8.47
CA GLN A 52 -0.99 8.29 -8.52
C GLN A 52 -1.69 8.80 -7.26
N GLU A 53 -1.03 8.72 -6.10
CA GLU A 53 -1.57 9.17 -4.81
C GLU A 53 -1.42 10.69 -4.60
N GLN A 54 -0.43 11.32 -5.23
CA GLN A 54 -0.18 12.76 -5.09
C GLN A 54 -1.01 13.59 -6.06
N GLU A 55 -1.85 14.49 -5.52
CA GLU A 55 -2.55 15.52 -6.32
C GLU A 55 -1.57 16.55 -6.90
N ASP A 56 -0.50 16.86 -6.14
CA ASP A 56 0.59 17.73 -6.55
C ASP A 56 1.72 16.90 -7.19
N LYS A 57 1.99 17.12 -8.49
CA LYS A 57 3.04 16.45 -9.27
C LYS A 57 4.48 16.82 -8.83
N LYS A 58 4.81 16.72 -7.55
CA LYS A 58 6.19 16.85 -7.09
C LYS A 58 6.94 15.60 -7.51
N GLU A 59 7.92 15.78 -8.39
CA GLU A 59 8.74 14.67 -8.86
C GLU A 59 9.53 14.06 -7.69
N VAL A 60 9.20 12.82 -7.34
CA VAL A 60 9.96 12.07 -6.34
C VAL A 60 11.15 11.44 -7.02
N SER A 61 12.35 11.71 -6.50
CA SER A 61 13.60 11.15 -7.01
C SER A 61 13.63 9.64 -6.85
N GLU A 62 14.03 8.92 -7.90
CA GLU A 62 14.28 7.46 -7.85
C GLU A 62 15.30 7.10 -6.76
N CYS A 63 16.28 7.98 -6.49
CA CYS A 63 17.25 7.79 -5.42
C CYS A 63 16.59 7.80 -4.03
N ALA A 64 15.64 8.69 -3.78
CA ALA A 64 14.93 8.76 -2.50
C ALA A 64 14.04 7.53 -2.29
N ILE A 65 13.41 7.04 -3.36
CA ILE A 65 12.64 5.79 -3.33
C ILE A 65 13.56 4.60 -3.04
N LEU A 66 14.70 4.53 -3.72
CA LEU A 66 15.69 3.49 -3.49
C LEU A 66 16.21 3.52 -2.04
N GLU A 67 16.54 4.70 -1.51
CA GLU A 67 17.00 4.87 -0.12
C GLU A 67 15.95 4.36 0.88
N LYS A 68 14.66 4.67 0.65
CA LYS A 68 13.56 4.16 1.45
C LYS A 68 13.47 2.64 1.39
N ILE A 69 13.50 2.05 0.20
CA ILE A 69 13.42 0.58 0.01
C ILE A 69 14.62 -0.11 0.68
N LEU A 70 15.83 0.46 0.53
CA LEU A 70 17.04 -0.04 1.17
C LEU A 70 16.92 -0.02 2.69
N THR A 71 16.43 1.09 3.24
CA THR A 71 16.20 1.25 4.68
C THR A 71 15.19 0.23 5.20
N ASP A 72 14.08 0.06 4.49
CA ASP A 72 13.01 -0.90 4.84
C ASP A 72 13.54 -2.34 4.86
N LYS A 73 14.29 -2.75 3.82
CA LYS A 73 14.91 -4.09 3.75
C LYS A 73 16.00 -4.28 4.80
N LEU A 74 16.79 -3.24 5.09
CA LEU A 74 17.81 -3.26 6.14
C LEU A 74 17.18 -3.49 7.51
N LEU A 75 16.09 -2.79 7.83
CA LEU A 75 15.36 -2.95 9.09
C LEU A 75 14.76 -4.37 9.21
N ALA A 76 14.18 -4.89 8.13
CA ALA A 76 13.66 -6.26 8.11
C ALA A 76 14.76 -7.31 8.30
N HIS A 77 15.94 -7.11 7.69
CA HIS A 77 17.11 -7.97 7.87
C HIS A 77 17.62 -7.94 9.31
N HIS A 78 17.76 -6.75 9.91
CA HIS A 78 18.15 -6.62 11.31
C HIS A 78 17.10 -7.22 12.26
N ALA A 79 15.81 -7.17 11.93
CA ALA A 79 14.77 -7.80 12.75
C ALA A 79 15.00 -9.31 12.90
N VAL A 80 15.47 -9.97 11.84
CA VAL A 80 15.81 -11.40 11.87
C VAL A 80 17.06 -11.65 12.71
N ILE A 81 18.10 -10.83 12.55
CA ILE A 81 19.35 -10.92 13.35
C ILE A 81 19.04 -10.77 14.85
N ASP A 82 18.21 -9.79 15.19
CA ASP A 82 17.78 -9.50 16.56
C ASP A 82 16.69 -10.45 17.07
N SER A 83 16.40 -11.52 16.33
CA SER A 83 15.44 -12.57 16.70
C SER A 83 14.03 -12.06 17.00
N LEU A 84 13.60 -10.99 16.33
CA LEU A 84 12.24 -10.47 16.42
C LEU A 84 11.28 -11.39 15.66
N THR A 85 10.58 -12.26 16.37
CA THR A 85 9.61 -13.18 15.78
C THR A 85 8.21 -12.58 15.73
N ILE A 86 7.41 -13.01 14.76
CA ILE A 86 6.01 -12.62 14.61
C ILE A 86 5.18 -13.89 14.51
N GLU A 87 4.02 -13.88 15.15
CA GLU A 87 3.11 -15.01 15.11
C GLU A 87 2.49 -15.17 13.72
N GLU A 88 2.53 -16.38 13.18
CA GLU A 88 1.96 -16.69 11.86
C GLU A 88 0.47 -16.40 11.79
N GLY A 89 -0.28 -16.60 12.89
CA GLY A 89 -1.69 -16.26 12.98
C GLY A 89 -1.96 -14.77 12.75
N THR A 90 -1.06 -13.89 13.21
CA THR A 90 -1.16 -12.44 12.98
C THR A 90 -0.92 -12.11 11.51
N ILE A 91 0.08 -12.72 10.88
CA ILE A 91 0.40 -12.52 9.46
C ILE A 91 -0.78 -12.97 8.59
N ASN A 92 -1.32 -14.16 8.85
CA ASN A 92 -2.46 -14.68 8.09
C ASN A 92 -3.69 -13.78 8.26
N ALA A 93 -3.96 -13.28 9.46
CA ALA A 93 -5.06 -12.35 9.69
C ALA A 93 -4.91 -11.03 8.93
N GLU A 94 -3.70 -10.48 8.82
CA GLU A 94 -3.40 -9.30 7.99
C GLU A 94 -3.58 -9.57 6.50
N VAL A 95 -3.11 -10.73 6.03
CA VAL A 95 -3.27 -11.13 4.63
C VAL A 95 -4.75 -11.26 4.26
N GLU A 96 -5.57 -11.91 5.10
CA GLU A 96 -7.01 -11.99 4.86
C GLU A 96 -7.67 -10.60 4.88
N ARG A 97 -7.25 -9.71 5.79
CA ARG A 97 -7.75 -8.31 5.78
C ARG A 97 -7.46 -7.61 4.45
N LYS A 98 -6.23 -7.73 3.94
CA LYS A 98 -5.83 -7.13 2.66
C LYS A 98 -6.61 -7.71 1.48
N ILE A 99 -6.81 -9.03 1.45
CA ILE A 99 -7.60 -9.69 0.40
C ILE A 99 -9.03 -9.17 0.41
N ASN A 100 -9.68 -9.17 1.58
CA ASN A 100 -11.04 -8.65 1.72
C ASN A 100 -11.13 -7.16 1.33
N TYR A 101 -10.10 -6.36 1.58
CA TYR A 101 -10.03 -4.97 1.17
C TYR A 101 -9.99 -4.85 -0.36
N PHE A 102 -9.07 -5.55 -1.03
CA PHE A 102 -8.94 -5.50 -2.48
C PHE A 102 -10.14 -6.10 -3.21
N GLU A 103 -10.72 -7.17 -2.68
CA GLU A 103 -11.94 -7.77 -3.22
C GLU A 103 -13.12 -6.79 -3.19
N LYS A 104 -13.30 -6.05 -2.08
CA LYS A 104 -14.33 -5.01 -1.98
C LYS A 104 -14.07 -3.84 -2.93
N GLN A 105 -12.82 -3.41 -3.06
CA GLN A 105 -12.44 -2.29 -3.92
C GLN A 105 -12.61 -2.61 -5.42
N LEU A 106 -12.27 -3.84 -5.83
CA LEU A 106 -12.31 -4.28 -7.23
C LEU A 106 -13.63 -4.98 -7.59
N GLY A 107 -14.44 -5.31 -6.59
CA GLY A 107 -15.81 -5.82 -6.71
C GLY A 107 -15.95 -7.33 -6.92
N SER A 108 -14.87 -8.04 -7.30
CA SER A 108 -14.86 -9.51 -7.33
C SER A 108 -13.46 -10.08 -7.13
N GLN A 109 -13.40 -11.33 -6.69
CA GLN A 109 -12.15 -12.06 -6.50
C GLN A 109 -11.40 -12.29 -7.82
N GLU A 110 -12.12 -12.59 -8.91
CA GLU A 110 -11.52 -12.83 -10.23
C GLU A 110 -10.84 -11.56 -10.77
N LYS A 111 -11.50 -10.40 -10.65
CA LYS A 111 -10.93 -9.12 -11.07
C LYS A 111 -9.70 -8.75 -10.27
N MET A 112 -9.69 -9.07 -8.98
CA MET A 112 -8.52 -8.88 -8.12
C MET A 112 -7.35 -9.75 -8.61
N LEU A 113 -7.58 -11.04 -8.87
CA LEU A 113 -6.55 -11.93 -9.37
C LEU A 113 -6.01 -11.48 -10.73
N GLU A 114 -6.88 -11.05 -11.65
CA GLU A 114 -6.48 -10.50 -12.95
C GLU A 114 -5.66 -9.21 -12.80
N PHE A 115 -6.09 -8.28 -11.94
CA PHE A 115 -5.40 -7.01 -11.70
C PHE A 115 -3.97 -7.20 -11.19
N PHE A 116 -3.76 -8.13 -10.26
CA PHE A 116 -2.44 -8.43 -9.71
C PHE A 116 -1.66 -9.49 -10.52
N GLY A 117 -2.25 -10.05 -11.58
CA GLY A 117 -1.59 -11.03 -12.45
C GLY A 117 -1.42 -12.43 -11.85
N PHE A 118 -2.28 -12.81 -10.90
CA PHE A 118 -2.29 -14.16 -10.31
C PHE A 118 -3.34 -15.06 -10.94
N ASN A 119 -3.01 -16.34 -11.12
CA ASN A 119 -3.96 -17.33 -11.66
C ASN A 119 -4.88 -17.92 -10.58
N ASN A 120 -4.43 -17.95 -9.33
CA ASN A 120 -5.20 -18.52 -8.23
C ASN A 120 -4.94 -17.76 -6.92
N LEU A 121 -5.90 -17.88 -6.00
CA LEU A 121 -5.87 -17.20 -4.70
C LEU A 121 -4.78 -17.73 -3.78
N ALA A 122 -4.41 -19.01 -3.89
CA ALA A 122 -3.43 -19.63 -3.01
C ALA A 122 -2.02 -19.07 -3.25
N ASP A 123 -1.65 -18.87 -4.52
CA ASP A 123 -0.38 -18.28 -4.93
C ASP A 123 -0.31 -16.82 -4.49
N MET A 124 -1.39 -16.06 -4.70
CA MET A 124 -1.47 -14.68 -4.23
C MET A 124 -1.33 -14.61 -2.70
N LYS A 125 -2.04 -15.47 -1.96
CA LYS A 125 -1.91 -15.56 -0.48
C LYS A 125 -0.48 -15.85 -0.05
N LYS A 126 0.20 -16.79 -0.72
CA LYS A 126 1.57 -17.16 -0.40
C LYS A 126 2.54 -15.99 -0.59
N GLU A 127 2.42 -15.25 -1.70
CA GLU A 127 3.24 -14.06 -1.93
C GLU A 127 2.92 -12.95 -0.92
N LEU A 128 1.63 -12.72 -0.63
CA LEU A 128 1.21 -11.75 0.38
C LEU A 128 1.73 -12.08 1.79
N VAL A 129 1.81 -13.36 2.16
CA VAL A 129 2.42 -13.78 3.43
C VAL A 129 3.88 -13.37 3.50
N ASN A 130 4.65 -13.54 2.42
CA ASN A 130 6.06 -13.13 2.39
C ASN A 130 6.20 -11.61 2.54
N VAL A 131 5.41 -10.85 1.78
CA VAL A 131 5.39 -9.38 1.84
C VAL A 131 4.97 -8.89 3.23
N GLU A 132 3.93 -9.47 3.81
CA GLU A 132 3.42 -9.07 5.11
C GLU A 132 4.37 -9.43 6.25
N LYS A 133 5.08 -10.56 6.14
CA LYS A 133 6.13 -10.94 7.07
C LYS A 133 7.26 -9.92 7.07
N GLU A 134 7.75 -9.52 5.90
CA GLU A 134 8.80 -8.49 5.78
C GLU A 134 8.33 -7.14 6.34
N ALA A 135 7.12 -6.71 5.97
CA ALA A 135 6.54 -5.46 6.47
C ALA A 135 6.36 -5.46 7.99
N SER A 136 5.95 -6.58 8.56
CA SER A 136 5.77 -6.73 10.00
C SER A 136 7.09 -6.75 10.75
N LEU A 137 8.12 -7.41 10.20
CA LEU A 137 9.49 -7.42 10.76
C LEU A 137 10.05 -5.99 10.82
N LYS A 138 9.89 -5.24 9.73
CA LYS A 138 10.25 -3.81 9.70
C LYS A 138 9.55 -3.03 10.81
N ARG A 139 8.21 -3.13 10.91
CA ARG A 139 7.43 -2.42 11.95
C ARG A 139 7.91 -2.75 13.36
N LYS A 140 8.21 -4.03 13.63
CA LYS A 140 8.69 -4.48 14.93
C LYS A 140 10.09 -3.95 15.25
N MET A 141 10.98 -3.90 14.27
CA MET A 141 12.30 -3.29 14.44
C MET A 141 12.20 -1.78 14.66
N GLN A 142 11.36 -1.07 13.89
CA GLN A 142 11.12 0.36 14.11
C GLN A 142 10.60 0.63 15.52
N ALA A 143 9.62 -0.14 15.99
CA ALA A 143 9.10 -0.02 17.35
C ALA A 143 10.19 -0.23 18.41
N LYS A 144 11.06 -1.23 18.23
CA LYS A 144 12.21 -1.48 19.12
C LYS A 144 13.19 -0.31 19.14
N ILE A 145 13.49 0.28 17.98
CA ILE A 145 14.38 1.45 17.90
C ILE A 145 13.78 2.64 18.65
N THR A 146 12.46 2.84 18.57
CA THR A 146 11.76 3.97 19.22
C THR A 146 11.34 3.70 20.66
N GLU A 147 11.55 2.49 21.19
CA GLU A 147 11.05 2.06 22.50
C GLU A 147 11.57 2.94 23.65
N ASN A 148 12.82 3.40 23.55
CA ASN A 148 13.47 4.19 24.61
C ASN A 148 13.43 5.70 24.34
N VAL A 149 12.58 6.16 23.43
CA VAL A 149 12.44 7.58 23.12
C VAL A 149 11.37 8.17 24.04
N ASP A 150 11.82 8.83 25.10
CA ASP A 150 10.95 9.58 26.01
C ASP A 150 10.88 11.06 25.60
N VAL A 151 9.67 11.63 25.68
CA VAL A 151 9.43 13.05 25.38
C VAL A 151 9.16 13.81 26.67
N THR A 152 9.88 14.91 26.89
CA THR A 152 9.72 15.73 28.09
C THR A 152 8.58 16.76 27.95
N PRO A 153 7.92 17.16 29.05
CA PRO A 153 6.90 18.22 29.01
C PRO A 153 7.40 19.56 28.45
N GLU A 154 8.70 19.86 28.62
CA GLU A 154 9.31 21.07 28.08
C GLU A 154 9.40 21.02 26.55
N GLU A 155 9.76 19.86 25.97
CA GLU A 155 9.77 19.66 24.52
C GLU A 155 8.38 19.80 23.92
N VAL A 156 7.37 19.21 24.56
CA VAL A 156 5.96 19.37 24.16
C VAL A 156 5.56 20.86 24.20
N SER A 157 5.93 21.57 25.26
CA SER A 157 5.63 23.00 25.39
C SER A 157 6.34 23.84 24.33
N ARG A 158 7.61 23.51 23.99
CA ARG A 158 8.35 24.18 22.92
C ARG A 158 7.71 23.93 21.55
N TYR A 159 7.35 22.68 21.24
CA TYR A 159 6.68 22.31 20.00
C TYR A 159 5.31 22.99 19.84
N PHE A 160 4.49 22.99 20.90
CA PHE A 160 3.20 23.68 20.87
C PHE A 160 3.36 25.19 20.62
N ASN A 161 4.34 25.82 21.27
CA ASN A 161 4.62 27.23 21.07
C ASN A 161 5.21 27.55 19.69
N SER A 162 5.94 26.64 19.05
CA SER A 162 6.39 26.83 17.67
C SER A 162 5.22 26.78 16.67
N LEU A 163 4.30 25.82 16.83
CA LEU A 163 3.07 25.79 16.03
C LEU A 163 2.28 27.09 16.14
N LYS A 164 2.20 27.68 17.35
CA LYS A 164 1.53 28.97 17.59
C LYS A 164 2.19 30.13 16.87
N LYS A 165 3.52 30.17 16.86
CA LYS A 165 4.28 31.21 16.15
C LYS A 165 4.12 31.09 14.64
N GLU A 166 4.03 29.87 14.13
CA GLU A 166 3.91 29.57 12.70
C GLU A 166 2.46 29.64 12.18
N GLY A 167 1.48 29.85 13.07
CA GLY A 167 0.05 29.88 12.69
C GLY A 167 -0.52 28.52 12.31
N ASN A 168 0.14 27.43 12.71
CA ASN A 168 -0.19 26.05 12.34
C ASN A 168 -0.93 25.29 13.46
N LEU A 169 -1.64 26.00 14.35
CA LEU A 169 -2.47 25.29 15.32
C LEU A 169 -3.68 24.67 14.61
N PRO A 170 -3.98 23.38 14.88
CA PRO A 170 -5.23 22.79 14.45
C PRO A 170 -6.41 23.60 15.00
N GLU A 171 -7.28 24.04 14.11
CA GLU A 171 -8.55 24.64 14.49
C GLU A 171 -9.56 23.52 14.73
N PHE A 172 -10.11 23.47 15.94
CA PHE A 172 -11.21 22.59 16.25
C PHE A 172 -12.52 23.36 16.06
N GLY A 173 -13.55 22.68 15.54
CA GLY A 173 -14.89 23.25 15.46
C GLY A 173 -15.42 23.61 16.84
N THR A 174 -16.41 24.51 16.89
CA THR A 174 -17.04 24.89 18.15
C THR A 174 -17.64 23.68 18.84
N GLU A 175 -17.13 23.35 20.03
CA GLU A 175 -17.78 22.37 20.90
C GLU A 175 -19.05 23.01 21.49
N VAL A 176 -20.20 22.38 21.24
CA VAL A 176 -21.48 22.83 21.79
C VAL A 176 -22.02 21.76 22.74
N VAL A 177 -22.42 22.19 23.94
CA VAL A 177 -23.11 21.33 24.89
C VAL A 177 -24.61 21.53 24.68
N ILE A 178 -25.29 20.49 24.21
CA ILE A 178 -26.74 20.52 23.94
C ILE A 178 -27.47 19.77 25.04
N GLY A 179 -28.38 20.46 25.73
CA GLY A 179 -29.38 19.82 26.59
C GLY A 179 -30.64 19.53 25.80
N GLN A 180 -31.06 18.26 25.73
CA GLN A 180 -32.30 17.86 25.05
C GLN A 180 -33.35 17.47 26.11
N ILE A 181 -34.51 18.12 26.06
CA ILE A 181 -35.69 17.68 26.79
C ILE A 181 -36.60 16.97 25.76
N VAL A 182 -36.82 15.68 25.96
CA VAL A 182 -37.73 14.87 25.15
C VAL A 182 -39.05 14.75 25.92
N VAL A 183 -40.15 15.15 25.29
CA VAL A 183 -41.50 14.94 25.82
C VAL A 183 -42.19 13.95 24.90
N ASP A 184 -42.34 12.72 25.37
CA ASP A 184 -43.11 11.71 24.64
C ASP A 184 -44.59 12.08 24.69
N ALA A 185 -45.23 12.15 23.52
CA ALA A 185 -46.66 12.38 23.42
C ALA A 185 -47.40 11.19 24.03
N GLN A 186 -48.25 11.44 25.02
CA GLN A 186 -49.17 10.41 25.50
C GLN A 186 -50.30 10.26 24.48
N ASN A 187 -50.57 9.02 24.08
CA ASN A 187 -51.71 8.72 23.21
C ASN A 187 -53.01 9.13 23.91
N ASP A 188 -53.93 9.72 23.15
CA ASP A 188 -55.28 9.96 23.64
C ASP A 188 -56.00 8.61 23.78
N LYS A 189 -56.42 8.28 25.01
CA LYS A 189 -57.18 7.06 25.31
C LYS A 189 -58.42 6.92 24.41
N LYS A 190 -59.00 8.03 23.96
CA LYS A 190 -60.15 8.01 23.01
C LYS A 190 -59.76 7.49 21.63
N GLU A 191 -58.60 7.87 21.11
CA GLU A 191 -58.13 7.37 19.81
C GLU A 191 -57.64 5.91 19.93
N GLU A 192 -57.05 5.52 21.07
CA GLU A 192 -56.76 4.11 21.35
C GLU A 192 -58.04 3.25 21.34
N GLU A 193 -59.08 3.64 22.09
CA GLU A 193 -60.36 2.93 22.11
C GLU A 193 -61.06 2.88 20.75
N LYS A 194 -60.96 3.96 19.96
CA LYS A 194 -61.53 4.03 18.61
C LYS A 194 -60.78 3.13 17.62
N ILE A 195 -59.46 3.01 17.75
CA ILE A 195 -58.66 2.07 16.95
C ILE A 195 -58.97 0.63 17.38
N ILE A 196 -59.06 0.35 18.69
CA ILE A 196 -59.46 -0.97 19.22
C ILE A 196 -60.83 -1.39 18.66
N LYS A 197 -61.84 -0.51 18.72
CA LYS A 197 -63.19 -0.77 18.15
C LYS A 197 -63.22 -0.97 16.63
N LYS A 198 -62.19 -0.55 15.90
CA LYS A 198 -62.07 -0.81 14.45
C LYS A 198 -61.37 -2.12 14.15
N LEU A 199 -60.65 -2.68 15.11
CA LEU A 199 -59.91 -3.93 14.99
C LEU A 199 -60.70 -5.14 15.53
N GLU A 200 -61.69 -4.91 16.40
CA GLU A 200 -62.79 -5.85 16.70
C GLU A 200 -63.81 -5.91 15.56
#